data_AF-A0A7C2Z7G9-F1
#
_entry.id   AF-A0A7C2Z7G9-F1
#
_cell.length_a   1.000
_cell.length_b   1.000
_cell.length_c   1.000
_cell.angle_alpha   90.00
_cell.angle_beta   90.00
_cell.angle_gamma   90.00
#
_symmetry.space_group_name_H-M   'P 1'
#
loop_
_entity.id
_entity.type
_entity.pdbx_description
1 polymer ?
#
loop_
_entity_poly.entity_id
_entity_poly.type
_entity_poly.pdbx_seq_one_letter_code
_entity_poly.pdbx_strand_id
1 'polypeptide(L)'
;DAEVQFPLPHLRVADPKACQCGEVLKGVLKPWECRVFGTACTPETPIGACMVSPEGACAAVYHYGRYSRKIRELIDLTALSNSEA
;
A
#
# COMPACT_ATOMS: atom_id res chain seq x y z
N ASP A 1 3.79 -30.95 9.09
CA ASP A 1 3.81 -29.53 9.45
C ASP A 1 5.22 -29.18 9.91
N ALA A 2 5.83 -28.15 9.31
CA ALA A 2 7.18 -27.72 9.70
C ALA A 2 7.20 -27.23 11.15
N GLU A 3 6.08 -26.67 11.64
CA GLU A 3 5.94 -26.20 13.03
C GLU A 3 6.01 -27.34 14.06
N VAL A 4 5.68 -28.57 13.66
CA VAL A 4 5.75 -29.76 14.53
C VAL A 4 7.17 -30.33 14.61
N GLN A 5 7.97 -30.15 13.56
CA GLN A 5 9.33 -30.71 13.48
C GLN A 5 10.41 -29.75 14.04
N PHE A 6 10.17 -28.44 13.99
CA PHE A 6 11.16 -27.43 14.36
C PHE A 6 10.61 -26.47 15.43
N PRO A 7 11.09 -26.52 16.68
CA PRO A 7 10.69 -25.59 17.73
C PRO A 7 11.35 -24.23 17.49
N LEU A 8 10.62 -23.29 16.88
CA LEU A 8 11.06 -21.92 16.65
C LEU A 8 10.42 -20.96 17.66
N PRO A 9 11.15 -19.93 18.14
CA PRO A 9 10.57 -18.91 18.99
C PRO A 9 9.61 -18.02 18.16
N HIS A 10 8.40 -17.77 18.70
CA HIS A 10 7.39 -16.94 18.05
C HIS A 10 7.71 -15.44 18.19
N LEU A 11 8.63 -14.93 17.38
CA LEU A 11 8.92 -13.51 17.31
C LEU A 11 7.89 -12.80 16.43
N ARG A 12 7.37 -11.68 16.93
CA ARG A 12 6.56 -10.74 16.14
C ARG A 12 7.43 -9.56 15.73
N VAL A 13 7.54 -9.33 14.43
CA VAL A 13 8.19 -8.16 13.86
C VAL A 13 7.13 -7.33 13.16
N ALA A 14 7.00 -6.07 13.58
CA ALA A 14 6.09 -5.13 12.93
C ALA A 14 6.72 -4.56 11.65
N ASP A 15 5.87 -4.15 10.72
CA ASP A 15 6.31 -3.35 9.57
C ASP A 15 7.00 -2.06 10.01
N PRO A 16 7.91 -1.50 9.19
CA PRO A 16 8.50 -0.19 9.43
C PRO A 16 7.42 0.88 9.64
N LYS A 17 7.59 1.76 10.63
CA LYS A 17 6.61 2.82 10.96
C LYS A 17 6.26 3.75 9.79
N ALA A 18 7.15 3.86 8.81
CA ALA A 18 6.94 4.66 7.61
C ALA A 18 5.99 3.98 6.61
N CYS A 19 5.85 2.65 6.67
CA CYS A 19 5.00 1.87 5.79
C CYS A 19 3.61 1.66 6.41
N GLN A 20 2.57 1.76 5.59
CA GLN A 20 1.18 1.59 6.02
C GLN A 20 0.52 0.39 5.35
N CYS A 21 1.28 -0.67 5.02
CA CYS A 21 0.77 -1.87 4.35
C CYS A 21 -0.41 -2.52 5.09
N GLY A 22 -0.37 -2.58 6.42
CA GLY A 22 -1.48 -3.12 7.21
C GLY A 22 -2.80 -2.37 7.01
N GLU A 23 -2.76 -1.04 6.84
CA GLU A 23 -3.95 -0.24 6.56
C GLU A 23 -4.44 -0.41 5.12
N VAL A 24 -3.51 -0.60 4.16
CA VAL A 24 -3.84 -0.95 2.78
C VAL A 24 -4.57 -2.29 2.72
N LEU A 25 -4.06 -3.31 3.43
CA LEU A 25 -4.66 -4.64 3.46
C LEU A 25 -6.04 -4.64 4.12
N LYS A 26 -6.25 -3.80 5.14
CA LYS A 26 -7.57 -3.60 5.77
C LYS A 26 -8.53 -2.77 4.90
N GLY A 27 -8.06 -2.19 3.80
CA GLY A 27 -8.86 -1.28 2.96
C GLY A 27 -9.16 0.07 3.61
N VAL A 28 -8.45 0.43 4.69
CA VAL A 28 -8.61 1.72 5.39
C VAL A 28 -8.01 2.86 4.57
N LEU A 29 -6.96 2.57 3.81
CA LEU A 29 -6.35 3.53 2.88
C LEU A 29 -5.96 2.84 1.57
N LYS A 30 -5.93 3.61 0.50
CA LYS A 30 -5.54 3.16 -0.84
C LYS A 30 -4.03 3.28 -1.01
N PRO A 31 -3.38 2.47 -1.86
CA PRO A 31 -1.91 2.50 -2.00
C PRO A 31 -1.32 3.90 -2.25
N TRP A 32 -1.98 4.74 -3.05
CA TRP A 32 -1.54 6.12 -3.33
C TRP A 32 -1.76 7.12 -2.18
N GLU A 33 -2.47 6.73 -1.13
CA GLU A 33 -2.63 7.52 0.11
C GLU A 33 -1.53 7.19 1.14
N CYS A 34 -0.76 6.12 0.90
CA CYS A 34 0.39 5.77 1.72
C CYS A 34 1.54 6.77 1.47
N ARG A 35 2.10 7.33 2.54
CA ARG A 35 3.09 8.43 2.45
C ARG A 35 4.35 8.09 1.67
N VAL A 36 4.76 6.82 1.67
CA VAL A 36 5.99 6.35 1.04
C VAL A 36 5.76 5.69 -0.33
N PHE A 37 4.51 5.56 -0.78
CA PHE A 37 4.18 4.85 -2.02
C PHE A 37 4.72 5.58 -3.25
N GLY A 38 5.46 4.87 -4.11
CA GLY A 38 6.00 5.37 -5.37
C GLY A 38 7.13 6.41 -5.21
N THR A 39 7.55 6.69 -3.97
CA THR A 39 8.69 7.55 -3.66
C THR A 39 9.80 6.71 -3.04
N ALA A 40 9.77 6.48 -1.73
CA ALA A 40 10.73 5.64 -1.04
C ALA A 40 10.41 4.13 -1.16
N CYS A 41 9.13 3.79 -1.27
CA CYS A 41 8.66 2.42 -1.48
C CYS A 41 8.37 2.22 -2.97
N THR A 42 9.24 1.44 -3.64
CA THR A 42 9.16 1.09 -5.06
C THR A 42 9.40 -0.42 -5.22
N PRO A 43 9.11 -1.03 -6.39
CA PRO A 43 9.47 -2.44 -6.63
C PRO A 43 10.97 -2.72 -6.49
N GLU A 44 11.83 -1.75 -6.83
CA GLU A 44 13.29 -1.85 -6.68
C GLU A 44 13.72 -1.71 -5.21
N THR A 45 13.02 -0.89 -4.43
CA THR A 45 13.26 -0.66 -3.00
C THR A 45 11.98 -0.88 -2.17
N PRO A 46 11.54 -2.14 -1.97
CA PRO A 46 10.29 -2.41 -1.27
C PRO A 46 10.45 -2.24 0.24
N ILE A 47 9.62 -1.40 0.85
CA ILE A 47 9.64 -1.16 2.30
C ILE A 47 8.70 -2.13 3.04
N GLY A 48 7.60 -2.55 2.40
CA GLY A 48 6.60 -3.41 3.03
C GLY A 48 6.11 -4.50 2.10
N ALA A 49 5.50 -5.54 2.68
CA ALA A 49 5.11 -6.76 1.97
C ALA A 49 4.22 -6.51 0.74
N CYS A 50 3.34 -5.51 0.78
CA CYS A 50 2.46 -5.20 -0.36
C CYS A 50 3.20 -4.67 -1.59
N MET A 51 4.48 -4.28 -1.49
CA MET A 51 5.31 -3.86 -2.62
C MET A 51 6.26 -4.98 -3.10
N VAL A 52 6.56 -5.97 -2.26
CA VAL A 52 7.48 -7.08 -2.60
C VAL A 52 6.87 -8.03 -3.62
N SER A 53 5.58 -8.34 -3.46
CA SER A 53 4.87 -9.27 -4.34
C SER A 53 4.15 -8.52 -5.46
N PRO A 54 4.19 -8.99 -6.73
CA PRO A 54 3.39 -8.42 -7.82
C PRO A 54 1.88 -8.54 -7.60
N GLU A 55 1.44 -9.49 -6.77
CA GLU A 55 0.05 -9.62 -6.34
C GLU A 55 -0.31 -8.65 -5.20
N GLY A 56 0.71 -8.02 -4.59
CA GLY A 56 0.52 -7.04 -3.53
C GLY A 56 -0.20 -5.80 -4.05
N ALA A 57 -1.13 -5.27 -3.26
CA ALA A 57 -1.94 -4.11 -3.64
C ALA A 57 -1.07 -2.90 -4.05
N CYS A 58 0.07 -2.67 -3.39
CA CYS A 58 0.96 -1.58 -3.74
C CYS A 58 1.67 -1.86 -5.08
N ALA A 59 2.29 -3.03 -5.26
CA ALA A 59 2.95 -3.37 -6.52
C ALA A 59 1.98 -3.35 -7.70
N ALA A 60 0.78 -3.91 -7.53
CA ALA A 60 -0.26 -3.93 -8.56
C ALA A 60 -0.66 -2.51 -8.99
N VAL A 61 -0.88 -1.60 -8.03
CA VAL A 61 -1.20 -0.20 -8.36
C VAL A 61 0.01 0.53 -8.95
N TYR A 62 1.24 0.23 -8.51
CA TYR A 62 2.44 0.84 -9.07
C TYR A 62 2.65 0.46 -10.54
N HIS A 63 2.51 -0.83 -10.88
CA HIS A 63 2.73 -1.33 -12.24
C HIS A 63 1.56 -1.05 -13.19
N TYR A 64 0.32 -1.14 -12.69
CA TYR A 64 -0.88 -1.15 -13.53
C TYR A 64 -1.88 -0.03 -13.23
N GLY A 65 -1.68 0.75 -12.17
CA GLY A 65 -2.58 1.80 -11.70
C GLY A 65 -2.58 3.08 -12.55
N ARG A 66 -2.52 2.95 -13.88
CA ARG A 66 -2.50 4.04 -14.88
C ARG A 66 -3.72 4.99 -14.81
N TYR A 67 -4.76 4.63 -14.08
CA TYR A 67 -5.96 5.45 -13.90
C TYR A 67 -5.92 6.37 -12.66
N SER A 68 -4.95 6.24 -11.75
CA SER A 68 -5.00 6.88 -10.43
C SER A 68 -4.73 8.39 -10.41
N ARG A 69 -3.84 8.91 -11.28
CA ARG A 69 -3.46 10.35 -11.24
C ARG A 69 -4.54 11.27 -11.82
N LYS A 70 -5.10 10.90 -12.98
CA LYS A 70 -6.10 11.70 -13.70
C LYS A 70 -7.49 11.63 -13.05
N ILE A 71 -7.84 10.47 -12.45
CA ILE A 71 -9.08 10.32 -11.69
C ILE A 71 -9.03 11.11 -10.37
N ARG A 72 -7.87 11.22 -9.71
CA ARG A 72 -7.75 12.05 -8.50
C ARG A 72 -7.96 13.54 -8.80
N GLU A 73 -7.35 14.07 -9.85
CA GLU A 73 -7.65 15.44 -10.31
C GLU A 73 -9.14 15.62 -10.60
N LEU A 74 -9.77 14.66 -11.28
CA LEU A 74 -11.21 14.71 -11.58
C LEU A 74 -12.10 14.60 -10.32
N ILE A 75 -11.76 13.74 -9.36
CA ILE A 75 -12.51 13.57 -8.12
C ILE A 75 -12.32 14.78 -7.20
N ASP A 76 -11.10 15.29 -7.05
CA ASP A 76 -10.81 16.48 -6.24
C ASP A 76 -11.51 17.72 -6.82
N LEU A 77 -11.59 17.86 -8.16
CA LEU A 77 -12.39 18.90 -8.83
C LEU A 77 -13.89 18.78 -8.51
N THR A 78 -14.45 17.55 -8.52
CA THR A 78 -15.87 17.34 -8.17
C THR A 78 -16.16 17.48 -6.67
N ALA A 79 -15.17 17.28 -5.80
CA ALA A 79 -15.34 17.45 -4.36
C ALA A 79 -15.43 18.94 -3.98
N LEU A 80 -14.64 19.81 -4.64
CA LEU A 80 -14.68 21.26 -4.44
C LEU A 80 -15.99 21.91 -4.93
N SER A 81 -16.62 21.39 -5.99
CA SER A 81 -17.89 21.93 -6.49
C SER A 81 -19.11 21.60 -5.62
N ASN A 82 -18.98 20.69 -4.64
CA ASN A 82 -20.07 20.27 -3.76
C ASN A 82 -20.01 20.91 -2.35
N SER A 83 -19.02 21.76 -2.07
CA SER A 83 -18.92 22.50 -0.79
C SER A 83 -19.48 23.93 -0.86
N GLU A 84 -19.93 24.39 -2.01
CA GLU A 84 -20.52 25.73 -2.23
C GLU A 84 -22.04 25.70 -2.55
N ALA A 85 -22.71 24.54 -2.40
CA ALA A 85 -24.16 24.39 -2.59
C ALA A 85 -24.88 24.02 -1.28
#